data_AF-A0A958L720-F1
#
_entry.id   AF-A0A958L720-F1
#
_cell.length_a   1.000
_cell.length_b   1.000
_cell.length_c   1.000
_cell.angle_alpha   90.00
_cell.angle_beta   90.00
_cell.angle_gamma   90.00
#
_symmetry.space_group_name_H-M   'P 1'
#
loop_
_entity.id
_entity.type
_entity.pdbx_description
1 polymer ?
#
loop_
_entity_poly.entity_id
_entity_poly.type
_entity_poly.pdbx_seq_one_letter_code
_entity_poly.pdbx_strand_id
1 'polypeptide(L)' 'MLNELNAKLTKGVLDCANFDTGFKISLMKVILFSLILIFNSLVSAKTVNVILDPGHGGQDRGAEYHGATEAIVNLQ' A
#
# COMPACT_ATOMS: atom_id res chain seq x y z
N MET A 1 42.77 -27.64 -32.89
CA MET A 1 42.68 -26.20 -32.60
C MET A 1 41.35 -25.57 -33.01
N LEU A 2 40.93 -25.57 -34.28
CA LEU A 2 39.70 -24.85 -34.70
C LEU A 2 38.42 -25.38 -34.02
N ASN A 3 38.33 -26.71 -33.86
CA ASN A 3 37.17 -27.35 -33.21
C ASN A 3 37.08 -27.08 -31.70
N GLU A 4 38.22 -26.96 -31.01
CA GLU A 4 38.23 -26.63 -29.58
C GLU A 4 37.91 -25.16 -29.33
N LEU A 5 38.34 -24.26 -30.22
CA LEU A 5 38.03 -22.85 -30.14
C LEU A 5 36.52 -22.63 -30.35
N ASN A 6 35.94 -23.30 -31.36
CA ASN A 6 34.50 -23.26 -31.59
C ASN A 6 33.73 -23.81 -30.37
N ALA A 7 34.12 -24.96 -29.82
CA ALA A 7 33.46 -25.52 -28.65
C ALA A 7 33.50 -24.58 -27.43
N LYS A 8 34.63 -23.90 -27.20
CA LYS A 8 34.78 -22.91 -26.10
C LYS A 8 33.92 -21.66 -26.33
N LEU A 9 33.84 -21.17 -27.57
CA LEU A 9 32.99 -20.03 -27.91
C LEU A 9 31.51 -20.35 -27.69
N THR A 10 31.04 -21.49 -28.22
CA THR A 10 29.63 -21.90 -28.10
C THR A 10 29.24 -22.12 -26.64
N LYS A 11 30.15 -22.69 -25.84
CA LYS A 11 29.94 -22.84 -24.40
C LYS A 11 29.87 -21.49 -23.68
N GLY A 12 30.76 -20.55 -23.98
CA GLY A 12 30.70 -19.19 -23.40
C GLY A 12 29.41 -18.44 -23.77
N VAL A 13 28.90 -18.62 -24.99
CA VAL A 13 27.62 -18.05 -25.42
C VAL A 13 26.44 -18.71 -24.70
N LEU A 14 26.45 -20.04 -24.52
CA LEU A 14 25.42 -20.74 -23.74
C LEU A 14 25.45 -20.37 -22.26
N ASP A 15 26.64 -20.24 -21.67
CA ASP A 15 26.83 -19.86 -20.27
C ASP A 15 26.39 -18.41 -20.04
N CYS A 16 26.59 -17.52 -21.01
CA CYS A 16 26.03 -16.16 -21.01
C CYS A 16 24.51 -16.13 -21.26
N ALA A 17 23.96 -17.02 -22.10
CA ALA A 17 22.51 -17.13 -22.32
C ALA A 17 21.79 -17.71 -21.08
N ASN A 18 22.49 -18.56 -20.32
CA ASN A 18 22.11 -19.06 -19.02
C ASN A 18 22.33 -18.04 -17.89
N PHE A 19 22.47 -16.74 -18.21
CA PHE A 19 22.55 -15.67 -17.22
C PHE A 19 21.51 -15.90 -16.13
N ASP A 20 22.07 -16.09 -14.96
CA ASP A 20 21.62 -16.93 -13.86
C ASP A 20 20.13 -16.76 -13.56
N THR A 21 19.38 -17.86 -13.59
CA THR A 21 17.99 -17.92 -13.14
C THR A 21 17.85 -17.28 -11.75
N GLY A 22 18.89 -17.39 -10.91
CA GLY A 22 19.00 -16.68 -9.62
C GLY A 22 19.00 -15.16 -9.75
N PHE A 23 19.73 -14.59 -10.70
CA PHE A 23 19.72 -13.15 -10.98
C PHE A 23 18.34 -12.68 -11.45
N LYS A 24 17.69 -13.42 -12.35
CA LYS A 24 16.34 -13.09 -12.85
C LYS A 24 15.30 -13.12 -11.73
N ILE A 25 15.35 -14.13 -10.86
CA ILE A 25 14.47 -14.24 -9.68
C ILE A 25 14.73 -13.08 -8.72
N SER A 26 16.00 -12.74 -8.48
CA SER A 26 16.38 -11.64 -7.58
C SER A 26 15.87 -10.29 -8.12
N LEU A 27 16.05 -10.04 -9.42
CA LEU A 27 15.53 -8.84 -10.09
C LEU A 27 14.01 -8.75 -10.01
N MET A 28 13.30 -9.87 -10.24
CA MET A 28 11.84 -9.92 -10.14
C MET A 28 11.34 -9.60 -8.73
N LYS A 29 12.05 -10.05 -7.68
CA LYS A 29 11.73 -9.70 -6.29
C LYS A 29 11.91 -8.22 -6.00
N VAL A 30 12.98 -7.59 -6.52
CA VAL A 30 13.23 -6.15 -6.36
C VAL A 30 12.14 -5.33 -7.05
N ILE A 31 11.74 -5.71 -8.27
CA ILE A 31 10.65 -5.05 -8.99
C ILE A 31 9.34 -5.19 -8.23
N LEU A 32 9.00 -6.39 -7.75
CA LEU A 32 7.78 -6.64 -7.00
C LEU A 32 7.73 -5.82 -5.69
N PHE A 33 8.85 -5.80 -4.95
CA PHE A 33 8.95 -5.00 -3.72
C PHE A 33 8.78 -3.50 -4.00
N SER A 34 9.37 -3.00 -5.07
CA SER A 34 9.25 -1.60 -5.49
C SER A 34 7.80 -1.25 -5.86
N LEU A 35 7.11 -2.13 -6.59
CA LEU A 35 5.70 -1.95 -6.95
C LEU A 35 4.81 -1.92 -5.71
N ILE A 36 5.06 -2.78 -4.71
CA ILE A 36 4.32 -2.79 -3.44
C ILE A 36 4.51 -1.47 -2.70
N LEU A 37 5.73 -0.94 -2.63
CA LEU A 37 6.01 0.35 -1.98
C LEU A 37 5.31 1.51 -2.70
N ILE A 38 5.36 1.54 -4.04
CA ILE A 38 4.67 2.54 -4.85
C ILE A 38 3.16 2.47 -4.62
N PHE A 39 2.56 1.28 -4.66
CA PHE A 39 1.13 1.09 -4.39
C PHE A 39 0.73 1.58 -3.00
N ASN A 40 1.49 1.26 -1.95
CA ASN A 40 1.22 1.75 -0.61
C ASN A 40 1.31 3.28 -0.51
N SER A 41 2.25 3.90 -1.24
CA SER A 41 2.36 5.37 -1.29
C SER A 41 1.22 6.06 -2.06
N LEU A 42 0.59 5.35 -3.00
CA LEU A 42 -0.54 5.83 -3.80
C LEU A 42 -1.88 5.74 -3.05
N VAL A 43 -1.98 4.88 -2.04
CA VAL A 43 -3.12 4.87 -1.11
C VAL A 43 -2.97 6.05 -0.15
N SER A 44 -3.11 7.25 -0.70
CA SER A 44 -3.27 8.47 0.10
C SER A 44 -4.57 8.33 0.88
N ALA A 45 -4.48 8.38 2.22
CA ALA A 45 -5.65 8.44 3.08
C ALA A 45 -6.44 9.71 2.75
N LYS A 46 -7.54 9.57 1.98
CA LYS A 46 -8.44 10.68 1.70
C LYS A 46 -9.05 11.11 3.02
N THR A 47 -8.69 12.30 3.48
CA THR A 47 -9.29 12.89 4.68
C THR A 47 -10.77 13.15 4.39
N VAL A 48 -11.65 12.48 5.13
CA VAL A 48 -13.09 12.73 5.08
C VAL A 48 -13.39 13.75 6.16
N ASN A 49 -13.89 14.92 5.75
CA ASN A 49 -14.39 15.92 6.68
C ASN A 49 -15.78 15.48 7.15
N VAL A 50 -15.89 15.07 8.41
CA VAL A 50 -17.16 14.75 9.05
C VAL A 50 -17.54 15.94 9.92
N ILE A 51 -18.74 16.49 9.69
CA ILE A 51 -19.33 17.52 10.54
C ILE A 51 -20.26 16.81 11.50
N LEU A 52 -20.02 16.97 12.80
CA LEU A 52 -20.91 16.52 13.86
C LEU A 52 -21.76 17.72 14.28
N ASP A 53 -23.08 17.57 14.21
CA ASP A 53 -24.05 18.58 14.61
C ASP A 53 -24.91 18.00 15.75
N PRO A 54 -24.54 18.23 17.02
CA PRO A 54 -25.31 17.75 18.15
C PRO A 54 -26.65 18.48 18.20
N GLY A 55 -27.74 17.72 18.16
CA GLY A 55 -29.10 18.28 18.18
C GLY A 55 -29.41 18.98 19.51
N HIS A 56 -30.22 20.04 19.42
CA HIS A 56 -30.61 20.94 20.53
C HIS A 56 -29.45 21.79 21.09
N GLY A 57 -29.74 22.72 22.00
CA GLY A 57 -28.74 23.58 22.62
C GLY A 57 -29.30 24.87 23.21
N GLY A 58 -28.53 25.46 24.13
CA GLY A 58 -28.86 26.75 24.74
C GLY A 58 -30.20 26.75 25.48
N GLN A 59 -31.19 27.46 24.95
CA GLN A 59 -32.53 27.56 25.54
C GLN A 59 -33.42 26.36 25.19
N ASP A 60 -33.25 25.75 24.03
CA ASP A 60 -33.93 24.50 23.68
C ASP A 60 -33.10 23.33 24.19
N ARG A 61 -33.58 22.70 25.26
CA ARG A 61 -32.88 21.59 25.92
C ARG A 61 -33.24 20.23 25.31
N GLY A 62 -34.22 20.17 24.42
CA GLY A 62 -34.78 18.93 23.88
C GLY A 62 -35.51 18.09 24.94
N ALA A 63 -35.60 16.79 24.71
CA ALA A 63 -36.26 15.86 25.64
C ALA A 63 -35.52 15.74 26.99
N GLU A 64 -36.26 15.47 28.07
CA GLU A 64 -35.69 15.30 29.42
C GLU A 64 -36.11 13.96 30.05
N TYR A 65 -35.14 13.24 30.61
CA TYR A 65 -35.39 12.00 31.36
C TYR A 65 -34.45 11.90 32.58
N HIS A 66 -35.02 11.75 33.78
CA HIS A 66 -34.30 11.69 35.06
C HIS A 66 -33.26 12.81 35.26
N GLY A 67 -33.59 14.02 34.84
CA GLY A 67 -32.72 15.20 34.98
C GLY A 67 -31.59 15.31 33.96
N ALA A 68 -31.49 14.36 33.01
CA ALA A 68 -30.64 14.50 31.84
C ALA A 68 -31.45 15.07 30.66
N THR A 69 -30.91 16.10 30.01
CA THR A 69 -31.52 16.72 28.83
C THR A 69 -30.82 16.26 27.57
N GLU A 70 -31.57 16.09 26.48
CA GLU A 70 -31.08 15.69 25.17
C GLU A 70 -29.90 16.54 24.69
N ALA A 71 -29.96 17.87 24.88
CA ALA A 71 -28.87 18.77 24.54
C ALA A 71 -27.53 18.44 25.24
N ILE A 72 -27.57 17.91 26.46
CA ILE A 72 -26.37 17.50 27.21
C ILE A 72 -25.88 16.15 26.71
N VAL A 73 -26.81 15.21 26.46
CA VAL A 73 -26.48 13.87 25.98
C VAL A 73 -25.84 13.90 24.59
N ASN A 74 -26.35 14.74 23.68
CA ASN A 74 -25.83 14.85 22.32
C ASN A 74 -24.43 15.51 22.24
N LEU A 75 -24.05 16.29 23.25
CA LEU A 75 -22.78 17.03 23.28
C LEU A 75 -21.62 16.25 23.92
N GLN A 76 -21.90 15.18 24.68
CA GLN A 76 -20.90 14.33 25.35
C GLN A 76 -20.14 13.44 24.36
#